data_AF-A0A5S9N3L5-F1
#
_entry.id   AF-A0A5S9N3L5-F1
#
_cell.length_a   1.000
_cell.length_b   1.000
_cell.length_c   1.000
_cell.angle_alpha   90.00
_cell.angle_beta   90.00
_cell.angle_gamma   90.00
#
_symmetry.space_group_name_H-M   'P 1'
#
loop_
_entity.id
_entity.type
_entity.pdbx_description
1 polymer ?
#
loop_
_entity_poly.entity_id
_entity_poly.type
_entity_poly.pdbx_seq_one_letter_code
_entity_poly.pdbx_strand_id
1 'polypeptide(L)' 'MTITRLEEAREQLKDLRVQHHQLNQQVDALASSTSPINGLEIRRLKKQKLLLKDRIVHLESALIPDLNA' A
#
# COMPACT_ATOMS: atom_id res chain seq x y z
N MET A 1 -26.99 11.15 1.69
CA MET A 1 -25.83 10.76 2.53
C MET A 1 -25.00 9.62 1.91
N THR A 2 -25.05 9.37 0.59
CA THR A 2 -24.32 8.26 -0.06
C THR A 2 -23.00 8.67 -0.70
N ILE A 3 -22.85 9.94 -1.07
CA ILE A 3 -21.64 10.48 -1.73
C ILE A 3 -20.43 10.46 -0.77
N THR A 4 -20.65 10.73 0.51
CA THR A 4 -19.58 10.80 1.53
C THR A 4 -18.80 9.48 1.64
N ARG A 5 -19.50 8.34 1.64
CA ARG A 5 -18.88 7.02 1.83
C ARG A 5 -17.94 6.62 0.68
N LEU A 6 -18.23 7.08 -0.54
CA LEU A 6 -17.41 6.79 -1.71
C LEU A 6 -16.14 7.66 -1.70
N GLU A 7 -16.29 8.94 -1.35
CA GLU A 7 -15.18 9.88 -1.17
C GLU A 7 -14.22 9.39 -0.06
N GLU A 8 -14.77 8.95 1.08
CA GLU A 8 -14.00 8.35 2.19
C GLU A 8 -13.20 7.12 1.74
N ALA A 9 -13.80 6.24 0.93
CA ALA A 9 -13.11 5.06 0.41
C ALA A 9 -12.02 5.43 -0.61
N ARG A 10 -12.22 6.47 -1.44
CA ARG A 10 -11.21 7.01 -2.36
C ARG A 10 -10.04 7.65 -1.60
N GLU A 11 -10.32 8.38 -0.52
CA GLU A 11 -9.30 8.98 0.34
C GLU A 11 -8.48 7.92 1.07
N GLN A 12 -9.14 6.90 1.63
CA GLN A 12 -8.47 5.73 2.21
C GLN A 12 -7.57 5.01 1.20
N LEU A 13 -8.04 4.85 -0.05
CA LEU A 13 -7.25 4.25 -1.12
C LEU A 13 -5.99 5.07 -1.42
N LYS A 14 -6.12 6.40 -1.46
CA LYS A 14 -4.99 7.33 -1.65
C LYS A 14 -3.96 7.18 -0.52
N ASP A 15 -4.42 7.14 0.73
CA ASP A 15 -3.53 6.96 1.88
C ASP A 15 -2.82 5.61 1.87
N LEU A 16 -3.52 4.54 1.51
CA LEU A 16 -2.90 3.22 1.39
C LEU A 16 -1.84 3.18 0.27
N ARG A 17 -2.08 3.86 -0.86
CA ARG A 17 -1.09 4.00 -1.94
C ARG A 17 0.15 4.77 -1.48
N VAL A 18 -0.03 5.85 -0.72
CA VAL A 18 1.09 6.61 -0.13
C VAL A 18 1.88 5.75 0.85
N GLN A 19 1.20 5.05 1.77
CA GLN A 19 1.84 4.14 2.72
C GLN A 19 2.61 3.02 2.00
N HIS A 20 2.03 2.43 0.96
CA HIS A 20 2.71 1.42 0.15
C HIS A 20 3.96 2.00 -0.55
N HIS A 21 3.89 3.22 -1.07
CA HIS A 21 5.04 3.89 -1.66
C HIS A 21 6.17 4.14 -0.64
N GLN A 22 5.83 4.66 0.55
CA GLN A 22 6.79 4.86 1.63
C GLN A 22 7.44 3.55 2.08
N LEU A 23 6.65 2.48 2.19
CA LEU A 23 7.18 1.16 2.53
C LEU A 23 8.14 0.65 1.46
N ASN A 24 7.88 0.96 0.19
CA ASN A 24 8.77 0.61 -0.91
C ASN A 24 10.10 1.36 -0.81
N GLN A 25 10.05 2.66 -0.53
CA GLN A 25 11.25 3.47 -0.31
C GLN A 25 12.08 2.95 0.88
N GLN A 26 11.44 2.49 1.96
CA GLN A 26 12.14 1.88 3.09
C GLN A 26 12.84 0.57 2.70
N VAL A 27 12.19 -0.27 1.89
CA VAL A 27 12.81 -1.50 1.34
C VAL A 27 13.99 -1.16 0.45
N ASP A 28 13.85 -0.18 -0.44
CA ASP A 28 14.92 0.24 -1.35
C ASP A 28 16.11 0.87 -0.60
N ALA A 29 15.83 1.66 0.43
CA ALA A 29 16.84 2.23 1.32
C ALA A 29 17.62 1.14 2.07
N LEU A 30 16.91 0.14 2.62
CA LEU A 30 17.53 -1.00 3.29
C LEU A 30 18.31 -1.90 2.33
N ALA A 31 17.86 -2.03 1.08
CA ALA A 31 18.60 -2.76 0.06
C ALA A 31 19.86 -2.02 -0.40
N SER A 32 19.85 -0.69 -0.35
CA SER A 32 20.97 0.17 -0.76
C SER A 32 21.98 0.46 0.36
N SER A 33 21.60 0.24 1.62
CA SER A 33 22.50 0.45 2.76
C SER A 33 23.62 -0.59 2.81
N THR A 34 24.86 -0.11 3.01
CA THR A 34 26.09 -0.92 3.15
C THR A 34 26.15 -1.74 4.44
N SER A 35 25.23 -1.51 5.38
CA SER A 35 25.15 -2.26 6.63
C SER A 35 24.73 -3.72 6.39
N PRO A 36 25.16 -4.68 7.23
CA PRO A 36 24.74 -6.07 7.10
C PRO A 36 23.22 -6.16 7.16
N ILE A 37 22.63 -6.54 6.02
CA ILE A 37 21.18 -6.52 5.89
C ILE A 37 20.60 -7.69 6.69
N ASN A 38 19.77 -7.37 7.67
CA ASN A 38 19.01 -8.38 8.41
C ASN A 38 17.95 -9.00 7.49
N GLY A 39 18.19 -10.24 7.05
CA GLY A 39 17.25 -10.97 6.18
C GLY A 39 15.85 -11.15 6.77
N LEU A 40 15.71 -11.11 8.10
CA LEU A 40 14.41 -11.08 8.79
C LEU A 40 13.65 -9.77 8.55
N GLU A 41 14.35 -8.64 8.54
CA GLU A 41 13.78 -7.30 8.36
C GLU A 41 13.25 -7.13 6.93
N ILE A 42 14.05 -7.54 5.93
CA ILE A 42 13.59 -7.60 4.53
C ILE A 42 12.36 -8.49 4.40
N ARG A 43 12.36 -9.68 5.00
CA ARG A 43 11.21 -10.60 4.94
C ARG A 43 9.96 -9.96 5.56
N ARG A 44 10.10 -9.25 6.68
CA ARG A 44 8.99 -8.55 7.34
C ARG A 44 8.43 -7.44 6.46
N LEU A 45 9.29 -6.61 5.86
CA LEU A 45 8.87 -5.52 4.99
C LEU A 45 8.22 -6.02 3.71
N LYS A 46 8.76 -7.07 3.08
CA LYS A 46 8.12 -7.71 1.92
C LYS A 46 6.73 -8.25 2.25
N LYS A 47 6.56 -8.85 3.44
CA LYS A 47 5.24 -9.32 3.91
C LYS A 47 4.27 -8.16 4.14
N GLN A 48 4.73 -7.07 4.77
CA GLN A 48 3.92 -5.86 4.94
C GLN A 48 3.52 -5.24 3.61
N LYS A 49 4.44 -5.19 2.64
CA LYS A 49 4.18 -4.71 1.28
C LYS A 49 3.10 -5.53 0.58
N LEU A 50 3.17 -6.85 0.70
CA LEU A 50 2.18 -7.76 0.13
C LEU A 50 0.78 -7.52 0.72
N LEU A 51 0.69 -7.41 2.05
CA LEU A 51 -0.59 -7.13 2.73
C LEU A 51 -1.19 -5.78 2.32
N LEU A 52 -0.35 -4.73 2.20
CA LEU A 52 -0.77 -3.41 1.73
C LEU A 52 -1.29 -3.47 0.28
N LYS A 53 -0.58 -4.19 -0.60
CA LYS A 53 -1.00 -4.42 -1.98
C LYS A 53 -2.35 -5.15 -2.03
N ASP A 54 -2.52 -6.22 -1.28
CA ASP A 54 -3.78 -6.98 -1.25
C ASP A 54 -4.94 -6.11 -0.74
N ARG A 55 -4.69 -5.26 0.26
CA ARG A 55 -5.68 -4.32 0.79
C ARG A 55 -6.07 -3.26 -0.24
N ILE A 56 -5.10 -2.73 -0.98
CA ILE A 56 -5.31 -1.80 -2.10
C ILE A 56 -6.17 -2.47 -3.16
N VAL A 57 -5.79 -3.66 -3.64
CA VAL A 57 -6.53 -4.39 -4.69
C VAL A 57 -7.96 -4.71 -4.25
N HIS A 58 -8.17 -5.05 -2.99
CA HIS A 58 -9.51 -5.33 -2.46
C HIS A 58 -10.38 -4.07 -2.42
N LEU A 59 -9.83 -2.94 -1.95
CA LEU A 59 -10.54 -1.65 -1.93
C LEU A 59 -10.77 -1.12 -3.35
N GLU A 60 -9.78 -1.22 -4.24
CA GLU A 60 -9.93 -0.92 -5.66
C GLU A 60 -11.04 -1.77 -6.25
N SER A 61 -11.08 -3.07 -6.02
CA SER A 61 -12.16 -3.94 -6.53
C SER A 61 -13.55 -3.53 -6.01
N ALA A 62 -13.64 -3.02 -4.78
CA ALA A 62 -14.88 -2.48 -4.23
C ALA A 62 -15.27 -1.09 -4.80
N LEU A 63 -14.28 -0.32 -5.28
CA LEU A 63 -14.44 1.02 -5.88
C LEU A 63 -14.53 1.01 -7.42
N ILE A 64 -13.99 -0.02 -8.09
CA ILE A 64 -13.99 -0.23 -9.55
C ILE A 64 -15.38 -0.21 -10.20
N PRO A 65 -16.54 -0.52 -9.55
CA PRO A 65 -17.84 -0.20 -10.17
C PRO A 65 -17.97 1.25 -10.66
N ASP A 66 -17.15 2.18 -10.16
CA ASP A 66 -17.24 3.62 -10.44
C ASP A 66 -16.00 4.18 -11.19
N LEU A 67 -14.91 3.42 -11.34
CA LEU A 67 -13.65 3.93 -11.95
C LEU A 67 -13.63 3.87 -13.50
N ASN A 68 -14.63 3.22 -14.11
CA ASN A 68 -14.82 3.12 -15.56
C ASN A 68 -16.04 3.95 -16.06
N ALA A 69 -16.50 4.95 -15.29
CA ALA A 69 -17.55 5.88 -15.72
C ALA A 69 -16.97 7.11 -16.43
#